data_AF-A0A7G7SZS6-F1
#
_entry.id   AF-A0A7G7SZS6-F1
#
_cell.length_a   1.000
_cell.length_b   1.000
_cell.length_c   1.000
_cell.angle_alpha   90.00
_cell.angle_beta   90.00
_cell.angle_gamma   90.00
#
_symmetry.space_group_name_H-M   'P 1'
#
loop_
_entity.id
_entity.type
_entity.pdbx_description
1 polymer ?
#
loop_
_entity_poly.entity_id
_entity_poly.type
_entity_poly.pdbx_seq_one_letter_code
_entity_poly.pdbx_strand_id
1 'polypeptide(L)' 'MAATSFAFGLTLKQVDALDRLMRTITVYGDVIAAGGAAHFDHRSLPALGEAIYDAAHAVRGILVEVVKQKL' A
#
# COMPACT_ATOMS: atom_id res chain seq x y z
N MET A 1 -25.69 -19.10 -12.57
CA MET A 1 -24.67 -18.04 -12.37
C MET A 1 -23.30 -18.69 -12.43
N ALA A 2 -22.56 -18.53 -13.53
CA ALA A 2 -21.19 -19.02 -13.61
C ALA A 2 -20.29 -18.17 -12.69
N ALA A 3 -19.49 -18.82 -11.84
CA ALA A 3 -18.58 -18.15 -10.93
C ALA A 3 -17.52 -17.37 -11.73
N THR A 4 -17.36 -16.10 -11.41
CA THR A 4 -16.34 -15.22 -12.01
C THR A 4 -14.96 -15.69 -11.54
N SER A 5 -14.37 -16.64 -12.28
CA SER A 5 -13.02 -17.14 -12.00
C SER A 5 -12.01 -16.10 -12.46
N PHE A 6 -11.53 -15.25 -11.54
CA PHE A 6 -10.37 -14.41 -11.81
C PHE A 6 -9.11 -15.26 -11.70
N ALA A 7 -8.38 -15.42 -12.81
CA ALA A 7 -7.09 -16.08 -12.87
C ALA A 7 -6.01 -15.03 -13.18
N PHE A 8 -5.35 -14.52 -12.14
CA PHE A 8 -4.16 -13.66 -12.28
C PHE A 8 -2.97 -14.29 -11.57
N GLY A 9 -1.85 -14.43 -12.28
CA GLY A 9 -0.58 -14.83 -11.70
C GLY A 9 0.02 -13.70 -10.87
N LEU A 10 0.71 -14.05 -9.78
CA LEU A 10 1.50 -13.12 -8.96
C LEU A 10 2.93 -13.65 -8.91
N THR A 11 3.92 -12.81 -9.22
CA THR A 11 5.32 -13.17 -8.96
C THR A 11 5.64 -13.04 -7.47
N LEU A 12 6.57 -13.86 -6.95
CA LEU A 12 7.04 -13.75 -5.55
C LEU A 12 7.55 -12.34 -5.23
N LYS A 13 8.27 -11.71 -6.17
CA LYS A 13 8.75 -10.33 -6.02
C LYS A 13 7.59 -9.32 -5.84
N GLN A 14 6.46 -9.52 -6.51
CA GLN A 14 5.28 -8.66 -6.32
C GLN A 14 4.60 -8.90 -4.98
N VAL A 15 4.56 -10.14 -4.49
CA VAL A 15 4.04 -10.47 -3.15
C VAL A 15 4.90 -9.79 -2.08
N ASP A 16 6.22 -9.90 -2.18
CA ASP A 16 7.16 -9.28 -1.24
C ASP A 16 7.06 -7.75 -1.26
N ALA A 17 6.93 -7.16 -2.46
CA ALA A 17 6.74 -5.72 -2.60
C ALA A 17 5.40 -5.26 -2.03
N LEU A 18 4.33 -6.02 -2.23
CA LEU A 18 3.00 -5.70 -1.69
C LEU A 18 3.00 -5.75 -0.15
N ASP A 19 3.59 -6.79 0.44
CA ASP A 19 3.71 -6.92 1.90
C ASP A 19 4.48 -5.74 2.51
N ARG A 20 5.63 -5.39 1.94
CA ARG A 20 6.44 -4.27 2.42
C ARG A 20 5.69 -2.94 2.36
N LEU A 21 4.95 -2.69 1.28
CA LEU A 21 4.19 -1.45 1.11
C LEU A 21 3.00 -1.39 2.07
N MET A 22 2.26 -2.49 2.22
CA MET A 22 1.17 -2.59 3.18
C MET A 22 1.66 -2.35 4.61
N ARG A 23 2.79 -2.96 4.99
CA ARG A 23 3.40 -2.74 6.30
C ARG A 23 3.83 -1.29 6.53
N THR A 24 4.36 -0.64 5.50
CA THR A 24 4.76 0.77 5.55
C THR A 24 3.55 1.67 5.80
N ILE A 25 2.43 1.42 5.12
CA ILE A 25 1.18 2.15 5.33
C ILE A 25 0.65 1.93 6.74
N THR A 26 0.65 0.69 7.24
CA THR A 26 0.21 0.39 8.62
C THR A 26 1.05 1.13 9.65
N VAL A 27 2.38 1.09 9.53
CA VAL A 27 3.28 1.76 10.48
C VAL A 27 3.04 3.27 10.52
N TYR A 28 2.89 3.92 9.36
CA TYR A 28 2.61 5.35 9.35
C TYR A 28 1.18 5.69 9.81
N GLY A 29 0.20 4.83 9.51
CA GLY A 29 -1.16 4.93 10.03
C GLY A 29 -1.21 4.83 11.56
N ASP A 30 -0.48 3.88 12.14
CA ASP A 30 -0.39 3.69 13.60
C ASP A 30 0.25 4.91 14.27
N VAL A 31 1.30 5.48 13.67
CA VAL A 31 1.93 6.71 14.17
C VAL A 31 0.93 7.87 14.19
N ILE A 32 0.15 8.05 13.11
CA ILE A 32 -0.90 9.09 13.04
C ILE A 32 -2.03 8.83 14.05
N ALA A 33 -2.44 7.57 14.23
CA ALA A 33 -3.52 7.22 15.15
C ALA A 33 -3.11 7.35 16.63
N ALA A 34 -1.85 7.04 16.97
CA ALA A 34 -1.32 7.14 18.33
C ALA A 34 -0.88 8.57 18.69
N GLY A 35 -0.36 9.33 17.72
CA GLY A 35 0.00 10.73 17.88
C GLY A 35 -1.22 11.61 17.60
N GLY A 36 -2.01 11.95 18.62
CA GLY A 36 -3.05 12.98 18.44
C GLY A 36 -2.45 14.25 17.80
N ALA A 37 -3.20 14.93 16.92
CA ALA A 37 -2.73 16.01 16.04
C ALA A 37 -1.90 17.14 16.70
N ALA A 38 -1.94 17.26 18.03
CA ALA A 38 -1.14 18.17 18.83
C ALA A 38 0.33 17.76 19.03
N HIS A 39 0.75 16.54 18.66
CA HIS A 39 2.11 16.03 18.88
C HIS A 39 2.99 16.01 17.63
N PHE A 40 2.46 16.43 16.47
CA PHE A 40 3.24 16.53 15.24
C PHE A 40 3.71 17.97 15.01
N ASP A 41 5.00 18.16 14.78
CA ASP A 41 5.51 19.41 14.21
C ASP A 41 4.85 19.66 12.84
N HIS A 42 4.76 20.92 12.41
CA HIS A 42 4.07 21.35 11.19
C HIS A 42 4.55 20.64 9.92
N ARG A 43 5.76 20.03 9.95
CA ARG A 43 6.34 19.29 8.82
C ARG A 43 6.19 17.77 8.91
N SER A 44 5.87 17.23 10.08
CA SER A 44 5.79 15.78 10.29
C SER A 44 4.52 15.17 9.69
N LEU A 45 3.37 15.83 9.86
CA LEU A 45 2.10 15.32 9.34
C LEU A 45 2.05 15.29 7.80
N PRO A 46 2.49 16.34 7.06
CA PRO A 46 2.59 16.28 5.61
C PRO A 46 3.55 15.19 5.11
N ALA A 47 4.71 15.01 5.74
CA ALA A 47 5.68 13.98 5.34
C ALA A 47 5.16 12.55 5.54
N LEU A 48 4.42 12.29 6.63
CA LEU A 48 3.74 11.00 6.84
C LEU A 48 2.65 10.76 5.79
N GLY A 49 1.88 11.80 5.46
CA GLY A 49 0.87 11.73 4.40
C GLY A 49 1.45 11.42 3.02
N GLU A 50 2.56 12.07 2.66
CA GLU A 50 3.30 11.81 1.42
C GLU A 50 3.82 10.36 1.37
N ALA A 51 4.40 9.88 2.46
CA ALA A 51 4.90 8.50 2.53
C ALA A 51 3.79 7.44 2.41
N ILE A 52 2.60 7.71 2.96
CA ILE A 52 1.41 6.85 2.79
C ILE A 52 0.93 6.89 1.33
N TYR A 53 0.86 8.08 0.73
CA TYR A 53 0.44 8.27 -0.65
C TYR A 53 1.34 7.51 -1.63
N ASP A 54 2.65 7.65 -1.50
CA ASP A 54 3.63 6.96 -2.35
C ASP A 54 3.51 5.44 -2.22
N ALA A 55 3.35 4.94 -0.98
CA ALA A 55 3.20 3.52 -0.75
C ALA A 55 1.89 2.98 -1.36
N ALA A 56 0.78 3.70 -1.22
CA ALA A 56 -0.50 3.34 -1.81
C ALA A 56 -0.46 3.36 -3.35
N HIS A 57 0.23 4.36 -3.92
CA HIS A 57 0.43 4.45 -5.36
C HIS A 57 1.26 3.28 -5.89
N ALA A 58 2.32 2.89 -5.18
CA ALA A 58 3.13 1.72 -5.54
C ALA A 58 2.31 0.41 -5.49
N VAL A 59 1.45 0.23 -4.49
CA VAL A 59 0.50 -0.90 -4.44
C VAL A 59 -0.43 -0.90 -5.65
N ARG A 60 -0.97 0.26 -6.02
CA ARG A 60 -1.83 0.39 -7.21
C ARG A 60 -1.09 -0.01 -8.48
N GLY A 61 0.19 0.35 -8.60
CA GLY A 61 1.05 -0.07 -9.72
C GLY A 61 1.21 -1.59 -9.80
N ILE A 62 1.48 -2.25 -8.67
CA ILE A 62 1.58 -3.72 -8.62
C ILE A 62 0.26 -4.37 -9.06
N LEU A 63 -0.88 -3.88 -8.57
CA LEU A 63 -2.20 -4.41 -8.94
C LEU A 63 -2.47 -4.26 -10.45
N VAL A 64 -2.08 -3.14 -11.06
CA VAL A 64 -2.19 -2.95 -12.52
C VAL A 64 -1.34 -3.97 -13.28
N GLU A 65 -0.15 -4.30 -12.80
CA GLU A 65 0.70 -5.32 -13.43
C GLU A 65 0.13 -6.72 -13.26
N VAL A 66 -0.44 -7.05 -12.10
CA VAL A 66 -1.12 -8.33 -11.86
C VAL A 66 -2.27 -8.55 -12.83
N VAL A 67 -3.07 -7.51 -13.11
CA VAL A 67 -4.17 -7.57 -14.09
C VAL A 67 -3.68 -7.90 -15.51
N LYS A 68 -2.41 -7.61 -15.83
CA LYS A 68 -1.82 -7.94 -17.13
C LYS A 68 -1.21 -9.34 -17.19
N GLN A 69 -1.00 -9.97 -16.04
CA GLN A 69 -0.37 -11.30 -15.96
C GLN A 69 -1.40 -12.41 -16.18
N LYS A 70 -1.04 -13.40 -17.00
CA LYS A 70 -1.83 -14.62 -17.21
C LYS A 70 -1.25 -15.74 -16.33
N LEU A 71 -2.13 -16.56 -15.75
CA LEU A 71 -1.77 -17.74 -14.97
C LEU A 71 -1.14 -18.84 -15.83
#